data_AF-T0YJH9-F1
#
_entry.id   AF-T0YJH9-F1
#
_cell.length_a   1.000
_cell.length_b   1.000
_cell.length_c   1.000
_cell.angle_alpha   90.00
_cell.angle_beta   90.00
_cell.angle_gamma   90.00
#
_symmetry.space_group_name_H-M   'P 1'
#
loop_
_entity.id
_entity.type
_entity.pdbx_description
1 polymer ?
#
loop_
_entity_poly.entity_id
_entity_poly.type
_entity_poly.pdbx_seq_one_letter_code
_entity_poly.pdbx_strand_id
1 'polypeptide(L)'
;AVTAAMKRAIGIQLGLPHTSLLVQYGDYLANVVRLRLGMSTSVPGESVMRAIEIAAPWSVALVGSTTIATFFLGTLLGIYAAWHRQSRIDQMISVGTTLTSSFPSFWIALMLLFFFGFKLRWFPLVGGYYPGVTPHLTWNFMVDAAYHLVLGWIALVITGLSGWVFGMRNNMVTT
;
A
#
# COMPACT_ATOMS: atom_id res chain seq x y z
N ALA A 1 10.12 1.36 47.06
CA ALA A 1 11.29 0.71 46.42
C ALA A 1 10.78 -0.24 45.34
N VAL A 2 11.37 -0.21 44.14
CA VAL A 2 10.98 -1.14 43.06
C VAL A 2 11.49 -2.54 43.41
N THR A 3 10.59 -3.46 43.73
CA THR A 3 10.89 -4.84 44.12
C THR A 3 11.53 -5.63 42.98
N ALA A 4 12.39 -6.61 43.30
CA ALA A 4 13.02 -7.49 42.30
C ALA A 4 11.99 -8.24 41.42
N ALA A 5 10.83 -8.57 41.99
CA ALA A 5 9.69 -9.13 41.27
C ALA A 5 9.10 -8.16 40.24
N MET A 6 9.02 -6.86 40.57
CA MET A 6 8.52 -5.83 39.66
C MET A 6 9.48 -5.58 38.50
N LYS A 7 10.80 -5.61 38.76
CA LYS A 7 11.82 -5.56 37.70
C LYS A 7 11.78 -6.78 36.78
N ARG A 8 11.49 -7.98 37.30
CA ARG A 8 11.30 -9.20 36.48
C ARG A 8 10.01 -9.15 35.68
N ALA A 9 8.90 -8.69 36.25
CA ALA A 9 7.63 -8.57 35.54
C ALA A 9 7.72 -7.53 34.40
N ILE A 10 8.35 -6.38 34.66
CA ILE A 10 8.66 -5.37 33.64
C ILE A 10 9.67 -5.94 32.63
N GLY A 11 10.67 -6.71 33.08
CA GLY A 11 11.61 -7.38 32.18
C GLY A 11 10.94 -8.37 31.24
N ILE A 12 10.01 -9.17 31.73
CA ILE A 12 9.22 -10.11 30.90
C ILE A 12 8.29 -9.33 29.95
N GLN A 13 7.66 -8.24 30.41
CA GLN A 13 6.87 -7.35 29.55
C GLN A 13 7.71 -6.62 28.48
N LEU A 14 8.97 -6.30 28.78
CA LEU A 14 9.92 -5.66 27.86
C LEU A 14 10.72 -6.67 27.02
N GLY A 15 10.48 -7.98 27.16
CA GLY A 15 11.20 -9.03 26.42
C GLY A 15 12.65 -9.25 26.86
N LEU A 16 13.04 -8.84 28.06
CA LEU A 16 14.38 -9.07 28.61
C LEU A 16 14.58 -10.56 28.97
N PRO A 17 15.63 -11.22 28.47
CA PRO A 17 15.69 -12.68 28.46
C PRO A 17 15.97 -13.33 29.81
N HIS A 18 15.56 -14.60 29.91
CA HIS A 18 16.11 -15.58 30.86
C HIS A 18 16.91 -16.69 30.15
N THR A 19 16.96 -16.67 28.81
CA THR A 19 17.55 -17.69 27.92
C THR A 19 18.47 -17.04 26.88
N SER A 20 19.30 -17.85 26.19
CA SER A 20 20.21 -17.35 25.15
C SER A 20 19.45 -16.70 23.97
N LEU A 21 20.09 -15.74 23.30
CA LEU A 21 19.49 -15.02 22.16
C LEU A 21 19.11 -15.96 21.01
N LEU A 22 19.91 -17.00 20.77
CA LEU A 22 19.64 -17.99 19.72
C LEU A 22 18.34 -18.75 19.97
N VAL A 23 18.05 -19.10 21.23
CA VAL A 23 16.81 -19.80 21.59
C VAL A 23 15.60 -18.88 21.38
N GLN A 24 15.67 -17.62 21.82
CA GLN A 24 14.60 -16.65 21.62
C GLN A 24 14.31 -16.37 20.15
N TYR A 25 15.36 -16.28 19.33
CA TYR A 25 15.21 -16.11 17.89
C TYR A 25 14.55 -17.35 17.26
N GLY A 26 14.97 -18.55 17.67
CA GLY A 26 14.32 -19.80 17.25
C GLY A 26 12.84 -19.85 17.63
N ASP A 27 12.50 -19.50 18.86
CA ASP A 27 11.12 -19.43 19.35
C ASP A 27 10.30 -18.37 18.60
N TYR A 28 10.90 -17.21 18.33
CA TYR A 28 10.28 -16.16 17.51
C TYR A 28 9.95 -16.68 16.11
N LEU A 29 10.91 -17.30 15.41
CA LEU A 29 10.68 -17.85 14.07
C LEU A 29 9.61 -18.95 14.09
N ALA A 30 9.63 -19.84 15.09
CA ALA A 30 8.61 -20.88 15.25
C ALA A 30 7.21 -20.28 15.44
N ASN A 31 7.11 -19.17 16.20
CA ASN A 31 5.86 -18.45 16.39
C ASN A 31 5.40 -17.73 15.12
N VAL A 32 6.32 -17.11 14.36
CA VAL A 32 6.01 -16.47 13.06
C VAL A 32 5.44 -17.48 12.07
N VAL A 33 6.07 -18.66 11.92
CA VAL A 33 5.59 -19.70 11.01
C VAL A 33 4.21 -20.24 11.42
N ARG A 34 3.91 -20.25 12.73
CA ARG A 34 2.59 -20.61 13.28
C ARG A 34 1.59 -19.45 13.28
N LEU A 35 1.92 -18.32 12.65
CA LEU A 35 1.09 -17.11 12.60
C LEU A 35 0.76 -16.53 13.98
N ARG A 36 1.61 -16.79 14.99
CA ARG A 36 1.50 -16.25 16.35
C ARG A 36 2.42 -15.04 16.49
N LEU A 37 1.98 -13.92 15.92
CA LEU A 37 2.77 -12.69 15.86
C LEU A 37 2.77 -11.87 17.16
N GLY A 38 2.03 -12.31 18.18
CA GLY A 38 1.96 -11.64 19.47
C GLY A 38 0.99 -10.45 19.49
N MET A 39 1.22 -9.55 20.44
CA MET A 39 0.37 -8.38 20.69
C MET A 39 0.90 -7.14 19.97
N SER A 40 -0.01 -6.31 19.47
CA SER A 40 0.31 -5.03 18.85
C SER A 40 0.85 -4.05 19.90
N THR A 41 1.94 -3.36 19.55
CA THR A 41 2.48 -2.26 20.35
C THR A 41 1.79 -0.93 20.03
N SER A 42 1.18 -0.82 18.85
CA SER A 42 0.46 0.38 18.42
C SER A 42 -0.99 0.43 18.90
N VAL A 43 -1.61 -0.74 19.09
CA VAL A 43 -3.00 -0.88 19.56
C VAL A 43 -3.02 -1.79 20.79
N PRO A 44 -3.04 -1.23 22.00
CA PRO A 44 -3.06 -2.02 23.23
C PRO A 44 -4.25 -2.98 23.27
N GLY A 45 -3.98 -4.25 23.58
CA GLY A 45 -5.03 -5.29 23.73
C GLY A 45 -5.41 -6.01 22.43
N GLU A 46 -4.84 -5.65 21.28
CA GLU A 46 -5.09 -6.32 20.01
C GLU A 46 -3.91 -7.21 19.59
N SER A 47 -4.18 -8.35 18.95
CA SER A 47 -3.12 -9.19 18.38
C SER A 47 -2.65 -8.62 17.04
N VAL A 48 -1.37 -8.79 16.71
CA VAL A 48 -0.82 -8.36 15.42
C VAL A 48 -1.54 -9.06 14.25
N MET A 49 -1.89 -10.34 14.43
CA MET A 49 -2.64 -11.08 13.41
C MET A 49 -4.00 -10.44 13.13
N ARG A 50 -4.71 -9.96 14.16
CA ARG A 50 -5.99 -9.28 13.97
C ARG A 50 -5.86 -7.98 13.19
N ALA A 51 -4.83 -7.19 13.48
CA ALA A 51 -4.55 -5.97 12.72
C ALA A 51 -4.25 -6.28 11.23
N ILE A 52 -3.52 -7.36 10.95
CA ILE A 52 -3.25 -7.82 9.58
C ILE A 52 -4.55 -8.28 8.91
N GLU A 53 -5.40 -9.08 9.57
CA GLU A 53 -6.68 -9.53 9.01
C GLU A 53 -7.58 -8.36 8.59
N ILE A 54 -7.58 -7.28 9.38
CA ILE A 54 -8.37 -6.09 9.09
C ILE A 54 -7.77 -5.31 7.93
N ALA A 55 -6.45 -5.12 7.88
CA ALA A 55 -5.79 -4.27 6.89
C ALA A 55 -5.48 -4.97 5.56
N ALA A 56 -5.20 -6.27 5.58
CA ALA A 56 -4.71 -7.01 4.42
C ALA A 56 -5.68 -6.99 3.22
N PRO A 57 -7.00 -7.17 3.37
CA PRO A 57 -7.93 -7.11 2.24
C PRO A 57 -7.89 -5.76 1.53
N TRP A 58 -7.79 -4.65 2.27
CA TRP A 58 -7.70 -3.30 1.70
C TRP A 58 -6.40 -3.10 0.92
N SER A 59 -5.28 -3.53 1.51
CA SER A 59 -3.98 -3.47 0.85
C SER A 59 -3.93 -4.30 -0.42
N VAL A 60 -4.45 -5.53 -0.38
CA VAL A 60 -4.51 -6.43 -1.54
C VAL A 60 -5.43 -5.85 -2.62
N ALA A 61 -6.60 -5.35 -2.26
CA ALA A 61 -7.52 -4.73 -3.22
C ALA A 61 -6.90 -3.51 -3.89
N LEU A 62 -6.30 -2.60 -3.10
CA LEU A 62 -5.72 -1.36 -3.60
C LEU A 62 -4.46 -1.61 -4.44
N VAL A 63 -3.47 -2.32 -3.88
CA VAL A 63 -2.20 -2.58 -4.58
C VAL A 63 -2.44 -3.54 -5.74
N GLY A 64 -3.21 -4.62 -5.55
CA GLY A 64 -3.49 -5.58 -6.60
C GLY A 64 -4.18 -4.95 -7.82
N SER A 65 -5.23 -4.17 -7.61
CA SER A 65 -5.92 -3.47 -8.71
C SER A 65 -5.03 -2.41 -9.37
N THR A 66 -4.21 -1.70 -8.59
CA THR A 66 -3.22 -0.74 -9.12
C THR A 66 -2.18 -1.46 -9.98
N THR A 67 -1.61 -2.58 -9.52
CA THR A 67 -0.61 -3.35 -10.25
C THR A 67 -1.17 -3.83 -11.58
N ILE A 68 -2.38 -4.37 -11.59
CA ILE A 68 -3.07 -4.79 -12.81
C ILE A 68 -3.24 -3.60 -13.77
N ALA A 69 -3.78 -2.49 -13.30
CA ALA A 69 -4.03 -1.32 -14.14
C ALA A 69 -2.74 -0.70 -14.69
N THR A 70 -1.71 -0.53 -13.85
CA THR A 70 -0.41 0.02 -14.25
C THR A 70 0.33 -0.89 -15.21
N PHE A 71 0.24 -2.21 -15.02
CA PHE A 71 0.78 -3.18 -15.96
C PHE A 71 0.14 -3.01 -17.34
N PHE A 72 -1.19 -3.04 -17.44
CA PHE A 72 -1.87 -2.93 -18.74
C PHE A 72 -1.67 -1.56 -19.39
N LEU A 73 -1.97 -0.48 -18.66
CA LEU A 73 -1.86 0.88 -19.18
C LEU A 73 -0.40 1.24 -19.53
N GLY A 74 0.54 0.91 -18.65
CA GLY A 74 1.95 1.20 -18.86
C GLY A 74 2.54 0.39 -20.01
N THR A 75 2.15 -0.88 -20.13
CA THR A 75 2.53 -1.72 -21.28
C THR A 75 2.01 -1.15 -22.58
N LEU A 76 0.72 -0.82 -22.67
CA LEU A 76 0.12 -0.25 -23.89
C LEU A 76 0.77 1.10 -24.28
N LEU A 77 0.99 1.98 -23.31
CA LEU A 77 1.68 3.25 -23.54
C LEU A 77 3.14 3.05 -23.96
N GLY A 78 3.84 2.09 -23.36
CA GLY A 78 5.22 1.72 -23.73
C GLY A 78 5.30 1.15 -25.14
N ILE A 79 4.37 0.28 -25.53
CA ILE A 79 4.24 -0.25 -26.90
C ILE A 79 4.01 0.89 -27.88
N TYR A 80 3.06 1.77 -27.57
CA TYR A 80 2.69 2.88 -28.44
C TYR A 80 3.84 3.88 -28.63
N ALA A 81 4.57 4.20 -27.55
CA ALA A 81 5.77 5.04 -27.59
C ALA A 81 6.90 4.40 -28.40
N ALA A 82 7.12 3.09 -28.26
CA ALA A 82 8.14 2.36 -29.01
C ALA A 82 7.82 2.29 -30.51
N TRP A 83 6.56 2.04 -30.88
CA TRP A 83 6.13 2.04 -32.27
C TRP A 83 6.38 3.40 -32.93
N HIS A 84 6.12 4.48 -32.20
CA HIS A 84 6.30 5.86 -32.68
C HIS A 84 7.62 6.47 -32.20
N ARG A 85 8.68 5.68 -32.08
CA ARG A 85 9.99 6.12 -31.57
C ARG A 85 10.47 7.39 -32.26
N GLN A 86 11.08 8.30 -31.49
CA GLN A 86 11.57 9.62 -31.94
C GLN A 86 10.49 10.59 -32.45
N SER A 87 9.22 10.21 -32.45
CA SER A 87 8.12 11.13 -32.74
C SER A 87 7.82 12.03 -31.53
N ARG A 88 6.98 13.05 -31.75
CA ARG A 88 6.44 13.89 -30.67
C ARG A 88 5.64 13.06 -29.66
N ILE A 89 5.00 11.97 -30.08
CA ILE A 89 4.20 11.11 -29.20
C ILE A 89 5.12 10.39 -28.20
N ASP A 90 6.21 9.81 -28.68
CA ASP A 90 7.22 9.16 -27.84
C ASP A 90 7.81 10.15 -26.81
N GLN A 91 8.13 11.36 -27.26
CA GLN A 91 8.61 12.44 -26.39
C GLN A 91 7.57 12.84 -25.34
N MET A 92 6.31 13.04 -25.72
CA MET A 92 5.23 13.42 -24.79
C MET A 92 4.98 12.34 -23.75
N ILE A 93 4.93 11.06 -24.15
CA ILE A 93 4.74 9.94 -23.22
C ILE A 93 5.94 9.85 -22.28
N SER A 94 7.16 9.90 -22.79
CA SER A 94 8.38 9.80 -21.99
C SER A 94 8.51 10.95 -21.00
N VAL A 95 8.28 12.19 -21.44
CA VAL A 95 8.33 13.38 -20.57
C VAL A 95 7.21 13.34 -19.53
N GLY A 96 5.97 13.07 -19.92
CA GLY A 96 4.83 13.00 -18.99
C GLY A 96 5.03 11.94 -17.91
N THR A 97 5.56 10.79 -18.32
CA THR A 97 5.90 9.68 -17.42
C THR A 97 7.04 10.05 -16.47
N THR A 98 8.08 10.72 -16.98
CA THR A 98 9.22 11.19 -16.17
C THR A 98 8.80 12.22 -15.12
N LEU A 99 7.98 13.21 -15.54
CA LEU A 99 7.44 14.22 -14.63
C LEU A 99 6.66 13.56 -13.50
N THR A 100 5.82 12.60 -13.85
CA THR A 100 5.02 11.87 -12.88
C THR A 100 5.87 11.09 -11.87
N SER A 101 6.95 10.44 -12.32
CA SER A 101 7.91 9.78 -11.41
C SER A 101 8.77 10.74 -10.59
N SER A 102 8.86 12.02 -10.98
CA SER A 102 9.63 13.03 -10.25
C SER A 102 8.89 13.50 -8.99
N PHE A 103 7.56 13.41 -8.97
CA PHE A 103 6.76 13.73 -7.79
C PHE A 103 6.64 12.50 -6.88
N PRO A 104 6.85 12.66 -5.56
CA PRO A 104 6.55 11.59 -4.62
C PRO A 104 5.08 11.19 -4.67
N SER A 105 4.78 9.89 -4.57
CA SER A 105 3.40 9.36 -4.64
C SER A 105 2.48 9.95 -3.58
N PHE A 106 2.98 10.13 -2.35
CA PHE A 106 2.21 10.76 -1.28
C PHE A 106 1.83 12.21 -1.62
N TRP A 107 2.67 12.94 -2.35
CA TRP A 107 2.39 14.32 -2.73
C TRP A 107 1.26 14.40 -3.75
N ILE A 108 1.27 13.52 -4.76
CA ILE A 108 0.17 13.39 -5.72
C ILE A 108 -1.12 13.01 -4.99
N ALA A 109 -1.05 12.04 -4.06
CA ALA A 109 -2.20 11.64 -3.26
C ALA A 109 -2.76 12.81 -2.44
N LEU A 110 -1.90 13.63 -1.82
CA LEU A 110 -2.31 14.83 -1.07
C LEU A 110 -2.96 15.88 -1.97
N MET A 111 -2.44 16.12 -3.18
CA MET A 111 -3.06 17.04 -4.12
C MET A 111 -4.44 16.55 -4.56
N LEU A 112 -4.55 15.26 -4.92
CA LEU A 112 -5.84 14.66 -5.27
C LEU A 112 -6.84 14.78 -4.11
N LEU A 113 -6.40 14.47 -2.88
CA LEU A 113 -7.23 14.60 -1.68
C LEU A 113 -7.65 16.05 -1.43
N PHE A 114 -6.75 17.01 -1.60
CA PHE A 114 -7.04 18.43 -1.39
C PHE A 114 -8.06 18.97 -2.40
N PHE A 115 -7.88 18.70 -3.69
CA PHE A 115 -8.78 19.22 -4.72
C PHE A 115 -10.10 18.45 -4.73
N PHE A 116 -10.05 17.12 -4.79
CA PHE A 116 -11.24 16.30 -4.99
C PHE A 116 -11.94 15.94 -3.67
N GLY A 117 -11.21 15.76 -2.59
CA GLY A 117 -11.79 15.49 -1.26
C GLY A 117 -12.16 16.74 -0.50
N PHE A 118 -11.25 17.73 -0.39
CA PHE A 118 -11.46 18.88 0.49
C PHE A 118 -12.18 20.04 -0.21
N LYS A 119 -11.69 20.50 -1.37
CA LYS A 119 -12.27 21.64 -2.09
C LYS A 119 -13.60 21.29 -2.78
N LEU A 120 -13.60 20.23 -3.58
CA LEU A 120 -14.77 19.82 -4.38
C LEU A 120 -15.74 18.93 -3.61
N ARG A 121 -15.28 18.26 -2.54
CA ARG A 121 -16.08 17.33 -1.72
C ARG A 121 -16.70 16.19 -2.54
N TRP A 122 -16.01 15.78 -3.61
CA TRP A 122 -16.41 14.67 -4.47
C TRP A 122 -16.00 13.32 -3.92
N PHE A 123 -15.10 13.26 -2.96
CA PHE A 123 -14.60 12.01 -2.39
C PHE A 123 -14.39 12.16 -0.88
N PRO A 124 -14.44 11.05 -0.14
CA PRO A 124 -14.19 11.06 1.29
C PRO A 124 -12.72 11.39 1.59
N LEU A 125 -12.49 12.02 2.74
CA LEU A 125 -11.15 12.39 3.19
C LEU A 125 -10.45 11.29 3.99
N VAL A 126 -11.24 10.44 4.67
CA VAL A 126 -10.76 9.46 5.65
C VAL A 126 -11.69 8.24 5.63
N GLY A 127 -11.13 7.07 5.93
CA GLY A 127 -11.88 5.81 6.08
C GLY A 127 -11.87 4.96 4.81
N GLY A 128 -12.21 3.68 4.96
CA GLY A 128 -12.32 2.73 3.85
C GLY A 128 -13.75 2.51 3.34
N TYR A 129 -14.74 3.04 4.05
CA TYR A 129 -16.18 2.97 3.76
C TYR A 129 -16.93 3.93 4.69
N TYR A 130 -18.21 4.18 4.41
CA TYR A 130 -19.03 5.12 5.16
C TYR A 130 -19.25 4.68 6.63
N PRO A 131 -19.16 5.59 7.62
CA PRO A 131 -19.45 5.26 9.01
C PRO A 131 -20.85 4.68 9.21
N GLY A 132 -20.97 3.63 10.04
CA GLY A 132 -22.25 2.97 10.33
C GLY A 132 -22.63 1.85 9.37
N VAL A 133 -21.85 1.62 8.29
CA VAL A 133 -22.00 0.45 7.44
C VAL A 133 -21.30 -0.75 8.08
N THR A 134 -22.02 -1.86 8.23
CA THR A 134 -21.43 -3.15 8.63
C THR A 134 -20.76 -3.79 7.41
N PRO A 135 -19.43 -4.05 7.45
CA PRO A 135 -18.72 -4.64 6.32
C PRO A 135 -19.27 -6.01 5.94
N HIS A 136 -19.93 -6.09 4.79
CA HIS A 136 -20.41 -7.32 4.19
C HIS A 136 -20.14 -7.27 2.69
N LEU A 137 -19.87 -8.43 2.08
CA LEU A 137 -19.53 -8.55 0.66
C LEU A 137 -20.77 -8.37 -0.26
N THR A 138 -21.42 -7.23 -0.13
CA THR A 138 -22.57 -6.80 -0.92
C THR A 138 -22.09 -5.85 -2.01
N TRP A 139 -22.84 -5.77 -3.12
CA TRP A 139 -22.53 -4.84 -4.20
C TRP A 139 -22.42 -3.39 -3.71
N ASN A 140 -23.36 -2.95 -2.86
CA ASN A 140 -23.37 -1.59 -2.32
C ASN A 140 -22.12 -1.29 -1.48
N PHE A 141 -21.67 -2.23 -0.65
CA PHE A 141 -20.43 -2.08 0.10
C PHE A 141 -19.21 -2.03 -0.81
N MET A 142 -19.16 -2.87 -1.86
CA MET A 142 -18.04 -2.85 -2.81
C MET A 142 -17.92 -1.52 -3.57
N VAL A 143 -19.06 -0.95 -3.97
CA VAL A 143 -19.10 0.37 -4.62
C VAL A 143 -18.65 1.47 -3.65
N ASP A 144 -19.14 1.45 -2.41
CA ASP A 144 -18.74 2.41 -1.38
C ASP A 144 -17.24 2.29 -1.06
N ALA A 145 -16.74 1.08 -0.88
CA ALA A 145 -15.32 0.80 -0.67
C ALA A 145 -14.46 1.30 -1.86
N ALA A 146 -14.87 1.01 -3.10
CA ALA A 146 -14.16 1.47 -4.29
C ALA A 146 -14.13 3.01 -4.38
N TYR A 147 -15.23 3.66 -4.02
CA TYR A 147 -15.33 5.11 -3.97
C TYR A 147 -14.36 5.73 -2.95
N HIS A 148 -14.14 5.09 -1.80
CA HIS A 148 -13.16 5.52 -0.80
C HIS A 148 -11.71 5.29 -1.26
N LEU A 149 -11.46 4.26 -2.07
CA LEU A 149 -10.13 3.92 -2.54
C LEU A 149 -9.69 4.71 -3.79
N VAL A 150 -10.62 5.34 -4.52
CA VAL A 150 -10.35 5.83 -5.88
C VAL A 150 -9.21 6.84 -5.94
N LEU A 151 -9.12 7.78 -4.99
CA LEU A 151 -8.07 8.82 -5.04
C LEU A 151 -6.68 8.22 -4.77
N GLY A 152 -6.59 7.30 -3.82
CA GLY A 152 -5.37 6.56 -3.56
C GLY A 152 -4.98 5.68 -4.74
N TRP A 153 -5.96 5.01 -5.35
CA TRP A 153 -5.77 4.19 -6.53
C TRP A 153 -5.25 5.02 -7.72
N ILE A 154 -5.85 6.17 -8.01
CA ILE A 154 -5.40 7.08 -9.08
C ILE A 154 -3.95 7.54 -8.82
N ALA A 155 -3.62 7.94 -7.58
CA ALA A 155 -2.26 8.36 -7.23
C ALA A 155 -1.22 7.25 -7.48
N LEU A 156 -1.54 6.02 -7.08
CA LEU A 156 -0.69 4.87 -7.28
C LEU A 156 -0.57 4.48 -8.76
N VAL A 157 -1.67 4.57 -9.53
CA VAL A 157 -1.63 4.29 -10.96
C VAL A 157 -0.73 5.29 -11.68
N ILE A 158 -0.95 6.58 -11.45
CA ILE A 158 -0.17 7.68 -12.03
C ILE A 158 1.33 7.45 -11.78
N THR A 159 1.74 7.18 -10.54
CA THR A 159 3.15 6.96 -10.20
C THR A 159 3.71 5.62 -10.69
N GLY A 160 2.91 4.56 -10.67
CA GLY A 160 3.32 3.21 -11.08
C GLY A 160 3.51 3.05 -12.59
N LEU A 161 2.91 3.92 -13.42
CA LEU A 161 3.06 3.87 -14.88
C LEU A 161 4.52 3.96 -15.35
N SER A 162 5.37 4.68 -14.62
CA SER A 162 6.74 4.97 -15.07
C SER A 162 7.60 3.74 -15.31
N GLY A 163 7.60 2.80 -14.37
CA GLY A 163 8.37 1.56 -14.53
C GLY A 163 7.91 0.73 -15.72
N TRP A 164 6.58 0.58 -15.90
CA TRP A 164 6.01 -0.26 -16.95
C TRP A 164 6.18 0.35 -18.35
N VAL A 165 5.97 1.67 -18.50
CA VAL A 165 6.16 2.38 -19.78
C VAL A 165 7.59 2.26 -20.24
N PHE A 166 8.57 2.60 -19.39
CA PHE A 166 9.97 2.54 -19.77
C PHE A 166 10.47 1.11 -19.97
N GLY A 167 10.05 0.18 -19.11
CA GLY A 167 10.39 -1.23 -19.25
C GLY A 167 9.93 -1.79 -20.59
N MET A 168 8.66 -1.60 -20.94
CA MET A 168 8.11 -2.09 -22.21
C MET A 168 8.71 -1.39 -23.42
N ARG A 169 8.82 -0.06 -23.37
CA ARG A 169 9.42 0.73 -24.46
C ARG A 169 10.85 0.27 -24.75
N ASN A 170 11.67 0.07 -23.72
CA ASN A 170 13.05 -0.35 -23.89
C ASN A 170 13.14 -1.76 -24.51
N ASN A 171 12.35 -2.71 -24.02
CA ASN A 171 12.32 -4.08 -24.55
C ASN A 171 11.97 -4.12 -26.06
N MET A 172 11.03 -3.28 -26.51
CA MET A 172 10.65 -3.22 -27.93
C MET A 172 11.66 -2.50 -28.82
N VAL A 173 12.44 -1.57 -28.26
CA VAL A 173 13.45 -0.83 -29.03
C VAL A 173 14.76 -1.63 -29.16
N THR A 174 15.02 -2.53 -28.22
CA THR A 174 16.22 -3.39 -28.23
C THR A 174 16.06 -4.70 -29.00
N THR A 175 14.83 -5.09 -29.33
CA THR A 175 14.50 -6.28 -30.13
C THR A 175 14.35 -5.89 -31.60
#